data_AF-A0A4S9WYL0-F1
#
_entry.id   AF-A0A4S9WYL0-F1
#
_cell.length_a   1.000
_cell.length_b   1.000
_cell.length_c   1.000
_cell.angle_alpha   90.00
_cell.angle_beta   90.00
_cell.angle_gamma   90.00
#
_symmetry.space_group_name_H-M   'P 1'
#
loop_
_entity.id
_entity.type
_entity.pdbx_description
1 polymer ?
#
loop_
_entity_poly.entity_id
_entity_poly.type
_entity_poly.pdbx_seq_one_letter_code
_entity_poly.pdbx_strand_id
1 'polypeptide(L)'
;MATKHFFPSTDHLVVRGLESLVAKNPHLSLDPANKVVFLPSHSSQKVSVISGGGAGHEPAWCGYVGSGLLSAAVSGEVFASPSTKQIMAAVEKVPSDKGVILCITNYTGDNLHFGLAREKISGSGRKVGMLRMTDDVGLGREKTRNLGRRGLAGNMFVLKLCGAVAEEDYDFDTCFAIGESVNGHCVTIGSSLDYCHIPGRTHHESLPANTLSVAQGIHNEAGLHEKAIPPPDELIQELLRYLLDENDKDRAFVKFTPEDEVALLINNFGGLSNLELEALTSLTISHLKSDWNISPSRVYAQPFETSLNAPGFSISLLNISGVAREIKMEEDTLYALLDRDTNAPAWPRNSYGQVRVDSPTQTRASLAHHETVSFGPKLDVATLEGALRSACEAAVAAEPDITKWDIVMGDGDCGEAVEGMCKGVLSQLSSGLVSRHNGALLPILDEIESGIEEIGGTLGAIISILLASWTSDLKNTYRADSSLKFDEHVAGRSAGQALKNLQTYTPARVGGRTVMDTLIPFCETLSEQGDLKAAVTEAIKGADKTEGMPAVYGRATYVGDKISEKDVPRDPGAYAASVFLQGLWDGLKDKL
;
A
#
# COMPACT_ATOMS: atom_id res chain seq x y z
N MET A 1 9.82 -13.24 7.06
CA MET A 1 10.45 -12.12 6.32
C MET A 1 11.56 -12.59 5.37
N ALA A 2 11.94 -11.79 4.37
CA ALA A 2 13.15 -12.02 3.58
C ALA A 2 14.43 -11.81 4.41
N THR A 3 15.24 -12.87 4.56
CA THR A 3 16.58 -12.82 5.17
C THR A 3 17.69 -12.52 4.14
N LYS A 4 17.30 -12.36 2.88
CA LYS A 4 18.22 -12.17 1.75
C LYS A 4 18.51 -10.69 1.57
N HIS A 5 19.78 -10.38 1.37
CA HIS A 5 20.29 -9.02 1.11
C HIS A 5 21.17 -9.04 -0.12
N PHE A 6 21.19 -7.95 -0.89
CA PHE A 6 22.14 -7.79 -2.00
C PHE A 6 23.59 -7.64 -1.50
N PHE A 7 23.76 -7.15 -0.26
CA PHE A 7 25.06 -7.03 0.39
C PHE A 7 25.21 -8.14 1.44
N PRO A 8 26.32 -8.90 1.43
CA PRO A 8 26.51 -10.02 2.36
C PRO A 8 26.95 -9.58 3.76
N SER A 9 27.34 -8.31 3.96
CA SER A 9 27.68 -7.72 5.27
C SER A 9 27.38 -6.22 5.27
N THR A 10 27.47 -5.59 6.44
CA THR A 10 27.35 -4.12 6.60
C THR A 10 28.64 -3.37 6.27
N ASP A 11 29.73 -4.06 5.94
CA ASP A 11 31.03 -3.44 5.66
C ASP A 11 30.93 -2.50 4.46
N HIS A 12 31.39 -1.25 4.66
CA HIS A 12 31.31 -0.16 3.68
C HIS A 12 29.88 0.23 3.22
N LEU A 13 28.84 -0.49 3.64
CA LEU A 13 27.46 -0.29 3.17
C LEU A 13 26.98 1.13 3.49
N VAL A 14 27.24 1.60 4.71
CA VAL A 14 26.86 2.95 5.15
C VAL A 14 27.51 4.00 4.26
N VAL A 15 28.83 3.95 4.06
CA VAL A 15 29.55 4.94 3.25
C VAL A 15 29.07 4.94 1.81
N ARG A 16 28.82 3.76 1.20
CA ARG A 16 28.27 3.68 -0.16
C ARG A 16 26.87 4.28 -0.27
N GLY A 17 26.03 4.09 0.75
CA GLY A 17 24.72 4.73 0.84
C GLY A 17 24.84 6.26 0.85
N LEU A 18 25.76 6.79 1.67
CA LEU A 18 26.01 8.23 1.76
C LEU A 18 26.63 8.81 0.48
N GLU A 19 27.53 8.08 -0.19
CA GLU A 19 28.09 8.45 -1.49
C GLU A 19 26.97 8.62 -2.54
N SER A 20 26.03 7.67 -2.60
CA SER A 20 24.86 7.76 -3.48
C SER A 20 23.97 8.95 -3.13
N LEU A 21 23.73 9.21 -1.84
CA LEU A 21 22.95 10.35 -1.39
C LEU A 21 23.54 11.68 -1.89
N VAL A 22 24.84 11.90 -1.70
CA VAL A 22 25.50 13.15 -2.13
C VAL A 22 25.67 13.22 -3.64
N ALA A 23 25.91 12.11 -4.33
CA ALA A 23 25.99 12.07 -5.79
C ALA A 23 24.68 12.52 -6.47
N LYS A 24 23.52 12.21 -5.88
CA LYS A 24 22.21 12.66 -6.37
C LYS A 24 21.87 14.10 -5.98
N ASN A 25 22.56 14.67 -4.99
CA ASN A 25 22.22 15.93 -4.35
C ASN A 25 23.45 16.85 -4.29
N PRO A 26 23.74 17.60 -5.37
CA PRO A 26 25.00 18.34 -5.51
C PRO A 26 25.16 19.53 -4.55
N HIS A 27 24.11 19.88 -3.81
CA HIS A 27 24.16 20.89 -2.74
C HIS A 27 24.67 20.33 -1.41
N LEU A 28 24.92 19.01 -1.31
CA LEU A 28 25.44 18.35 -0.13
C LEU A 28 26.93 18.00 -0.29
N SER A 29 27.60 17.71 0.82
CA SER A 29 28.95 17.15 0.82
C SER A 29 29.07 16.04 1.86
N LEU A 30 30.01 15.12 1.61
CA LEU A 30 30.30 13.97 2.45
C LEU A 30 31.73 14.06 3.00
N ASP A 31 31.88 13.91 4.31
CA ASP A 31 33.12 13.45 4.94
C ASP A 31 33.02 11.92 5.13
N PRO A 32 33.59 11.12 4.24
CA PRO A 32 33.42 9.66 4.27
C PRO A 32 34.13 9.01 5.45
N ALA A 33 35.22 9.61 5.95
CA ALA A 33 35.98 9.06 7.06
C ALA A 33 35.22 9.18 8.39
N ASN A 34 34.44 10.25 8.54
CA ASN A 34 33.60 10.47 9.72
C ASN A 34 32.12 10.15 9.50
N LYS A 35 31.71 9.78 8.27
CA LYS A 35 30.33 9.51 7.86
C LYS A 35 29.38 10.68 8.14
N VAL A 36 29.84 11.88 7.81
CA VAL A 36 29.10 13.13 8.00
C VAL A 36 28.61 13.62 6.65
N VAL A 37 27.30 13.79 6.52
CA VAL A 37 26.70 14.57 5.42
C VAL A 37 26.39 15.96 5.94
N PHE A 38 26.77 16.99 5.19
CA PHE A 38 26.60 18.37 5.61
C PHE A 38 26.25 19.28 4.44
N LEU A 39 25.64 20.42 4.76
CA LEU A 39 25.32 21.50 3.83
C LEU A 39 26.50 22.48 3.75
N PRO A 40 27.30 22.49 2.66
CA PRO A 40 28.48 23.36 2.55
C PRO A 40 28.13 24.85 2.54
N SER A 41 26.91 25.20 2.15
CA SER A 41 26.41 26.58 2.12
C SER A 41 25.87 27.06 3.48
N HIS A 42 26.01 26.28 4.56
CA HIS A 42 25.59 26.70 5.88
C HIS A 42 26.33 27.96 6.33
N SER A 43 25.58 28.95 6.83
CA SER A 43 26.13 30.21 7.33
C SER A 43 26.38 30.14 8.83
N SER A 44 27.56 30.59 9.28
CA SER A 44 27.86 30.69 10.71
C SER A 44 26.97 31.66 11.48
N GLN A 45 26.26 32.54 10.77
CA GLN A 45 25.33 33.49 11.37
C GLN A 45 23.98 32.86 11.73
N LYS A 46 23.73 31.59 11.40
CA LYS A 46 22.51 30.85 11.77
C LYS A 46 22.80 29.84 12.86
N VAL A 47 21.77 29.37 13.56
CA VAL A 47 21.89 28.24 14.49
C VAL A 47 22.18 26.96 13.67
N SER A 48 23.16 26.17 14.07
CA SER A 48 23.41 24.87 13.42
C SER A 48 22.52 23.81 14.08
N VAL A 49 21.62 23.21 13.30
CA VAL A 49 20.82 22.06 13.73
C VAL A 49 21.47 20.79 13.21
N ILE A 50 21.94 19.93 14.11
CA ILE A 50 22.68 18.71 13.79
C ILE A 50 21.93 17.52 14.39
N SER A 51 21.75 16.46 13.61
CA SER A 51 21.20 15.19 14.08
C SER A 51 22.13 14.02 13.74
N GLY A 52 21.78 12.81 14.16
CA GLY A 52 22.51 11.61 13.82
C GLY A 52 22.12 10.43 14.69
N GLY A 53 22.68 9.28 14.37
CA GLY A 53 22.38 8.01 15.02
C GLY A 53 22.98 6.84 14.24
N GLY A 54 22.59 5.63 14.60
CA GLY A 54 22.94 4.44 13.84
C GLY A 54 22.44 4.52 12.39
N ALA A 55 23.13 3.84 11.47
CA ALA A 55 22.62 3.61 10.12
C ALA A 55 21.53 2.53 10.12
N GLY A 56 20.80 2.39 9.01
CA GLY A 56 19.70 1.43 8.88
C GLY A 56 18.31 2.03 9.10
N HIS A 57 18.23 3.35 9.22
CA HIS A 57 16.98 4.11 9.34
C HIS A 57 16.75 5.05 8.15
N GLU A 58 17.49 4.86 7.06
CA GLU A 58 17.46 5.73 5.90
C GLU A 58 16.01 5.91 5.39
N PRO A 59 15.56 7.15 5.09
CA PRO A 59 16.40 8.33 4.86
C PRO A 59 16.91 9.05 6.11
N ALA A 60 16.46 8.69 7.32
CA ALA A 60 17.00 9.26 8.54
C ALA A 60 18.48 8.87 8.73
N TRP A 61 19.38 9.78 9.11
CA TRP A 61 19.20 11.23 9.29
C TRP A 61 19.74 12.02 8.10
N CYS A 62 20.62 11.42 7.29
CA CYS A 62 21.37 12.16 6.27
C CYS A 62 20.49 12.67 5.12
N GLY A 63 19.38 12.01 4.81
CA GLY A 63 18.40 12.49 3.82
C GLY A 63 17.68 13.78 4.25
N TYR A 64 17.83 14.18 5.51
CA TYR A 64 17.24 15.39 6.08
C TYR A 64 18.22 16.57 6.16
N VAL A 65 19.42 16.44 5.60
CA VAL A 65 20.37 17.55 5.48
C VAL A 65 19.95 18.46 4.32
N GLY A 66 19.76 19.75 4.62
CA GLY A 66 19.31 20.76 3.68
C GLY A 66 18.90 22.07 4.38
N SER A 67 18.76 23.14 3.60
CA SER A 67 18.28 24.44 4.08
C SER A 67 16.88 24.32 4.68
N GLY A 68 16.62 24.93 5.83
CA GLY A 68 15.33 24.80 6.52
C GLY A 68 15.10 23.47 7.24
N LEU A 69 16.14 22.63 7.38
CA LEU A 69 16.08 21.35 8.08
C LEU A 69 17.42 21.09 8.81
N LEU A 70 18.16 19.99 8.57
CA LEU A 70 19.46 19.77 9.21
C LEU A 70 20.59 20.49 8.47
N SER A 71 21.47 21.14 9.24
CA SER A 71 22.74 21.67 8.72
C SER A 71 23.75 20.55 8.45
N ALA A 72 23.78 19.53 9.32
CA ALA A 72 24.57 18.32 9.13
C ALA A 72 23.91 17.13 9.82
N ALA A 73 24.25 15.92 9.37
CA ALA A 73 23.86 14.66 9.97
C ALA A 73 25.06 13.72 10.09
N VAL A 74 25.07 12.95 11.17
CA VAL A 74 26.17 12.02 11.50
C VAL A 74 25.64 10.59 11.51
N SER A 75 26.22 9.73 10.69
CA SER A 75 25.86 8.32 10.64
C SER A 75 26.88 7.44 11.37
N GLY A 76 26.40 6.57 12.25
CA GLY A 76 27.21 5.56 12.92
C GLY A 76 27.43 4.30 12.07
N GLU A 77 27.58 3.15 12.73
CA GLU A 77 27.38 1.85 12.06
C GLU A 77 25.89 1.49 12.11
N VAL A 78 25.50 0.41 11.43
CA VAL A 78 24.11 -0.07 11.45
C VAL A 78 23.67 -0.34 12.89
N PHE A 79 22.63 0.37 13.35
CA PHE A 79 22.07 0.35 14.71
C PHE A 79 23.07 0.66 15.84
N ALA A 80 24.15 1.38 15.55
CA ALA A 80 25.13 1.81 16.55
C ALA A 80 25.38 3.31 16.44
N SER A 81 25.22 4.01 17.55
CA SER A 81 25.41 5.47 17.66
C SER A 81 26.78 5.92 17.10
N PRO A 82 26.87 7.07 16.41
CA PRO A 82 28.14 7.62 15.98
C PRO A 82 29.00 8.02 17.18
N SER A 83 30.32 7.89 17.03
CA SER A 83 31.24 8.31 18.08
C SER A 83 31.26 9.83 18.23
N THR A 84 31.60 10.30 19.44
CA THR A 84 31.81 11.74 19.70
C THR A 84 32.79 12.40 18.73
N LYS A 85 33.79 11.66 18.22
CA LYS A 85 34.72 12.20 17.21
C LYS A 85 34.00 12.55 15.91
N GLN A 86 33.12 11.68 15.44
CA GLN A 86 32.32 11.93 14.23
C GLN A 86 31.36 13.10 14.44
N ILE A 87 30.75 13.20 15.63
CA ILE A 87 29.84 14.29 15.98
C ILE A 87 30.58 15.63 15.97
N MET A 88 31.76 15.71 16.58
CA MET A 88 32.59 16.92 16.54
C MET A 88 33.02 17.29 15.12
N ALA A 89 33.31 16.30 14.26
CA ALA A 89 33.61 16.56 12.85
C ALA A 89 32.43 17.24 12.14
N ALA A 90 31.19 16.86 12.42
CA ALA A 90 30.02 17.56 11.87
C ALA A 90 29.91 19.01 12.37
N VAL A 91 30.12 19.25 13.66
CA VAL A 91 30.13 20.61 14.22
C VAL A 91 31.19 21.48 13.56
N GLU A 92 32.35 20.92 13.20
CA GLU A 92 33.41 21.63 12.48
C GLU A 92 33.02 21.95 11.03
N LYS A 93 32.22 21.08 10.37
CA LYS A 93 31.74 21.30 8.99
C LYS A 93 30.64 22.36 8.89
N VAL A 94 29.87 22.54 9.95
CA VAL A 94 28.80 23.54 10.03
C VAL A 94 28.97 24.42 11.28
N PRO A 95 29.95 25.35 11.27
CA PRO A 95 30.16 26.22 12.42
C PRO A 95 28.99 27.19 12.61
N SER A 96 28.72 27.58 13.86
CA SER A 96 27.75 28.62 14.20
C SER A 96 28.22 29.52 15.33
N ASP A 97 28.00 30.82 15.14
CA ASP A 97 28.20 31.89 16.10
C ASP A 97 26.95 32.12 16.97
N LYS A 98 25.78 31.64 16.53
CA LYS A 98 24.51 31.69 17.29
C LYS A 98 24.29 30.49 18.22
N GLY A 99 24.92 29.36 17.92
CA GLY A 99 24.90 28.15 18.74
C GLY A 99 24.53 26.89 17.96
N VAL A 100 24.69 25.74 18.62
CA VAL A 100 24.48 24.42 18.02
C VAL A 100 23.37 23.67 18.76
N ILE A 101 22.37 23.16 18.04
CA ILE A 101 21.34 22.28 18.60
C ILE A 101 21.61 20.85 18.11
N LEU A 102 21.83 19.94 19.06
CA LEU A 102 21.98 18.51 18.80
C LEU A 102 20.62 17.84 19.00
N CYS A 103 19.97 17.42 17.92
CA CYS A 103 18.74 16.63 17.96
C CYS A 103 19.10 15.15 17.97
N ILE A 104 18.65 14.40 18.97
CA ILE A 104 18.98 12.99 19.11
C ILE A 104 17.74 12.15 19.40
N THR A 105 17.71 10.93 18.86
CA THR A 105 16.85 9.88 19.38
C THR A 105 17.23 9.53 20.81
N ASN A 106 16.23 9.21 21.64
CA ASN A 106 16.49 8.93 23.04
C ASN A 106 16.91 7.47 23.30
N TYR A 107 18.10 7.10 22.79
CA TYR A 107 18.77 5.84 23.09
C TYR A 107 20.05 6.08 23.89
N THR A 108 20.48 5.09 24.69
CA THR A 108 21.62 5.25 25.61
C THR A 108 22.92 5.61 24.88
N GLY A 109 23.21 4.96 23.75
CA GLY A 109 24.40 5.25 22.95
C GLY A 109 24.43 6.70 22.46
N ASP A 110 23.32 7.18 21.91
CA ASP A 110 23.16 8.55 21.42
C ASP A 110 23.31 9.56 22.56
N ASN A 111 22.63 9.33 23.68
CA ASN A 111 22.73 10.17 24.87
C ASN A 111 24.17 10.34 25.37
N LEU A 112 24.95 9.25 25.38
CA LEU A 112 26.34 9.29 25.85
C LEU A 112 27.27 9.99 24.85
N HIS A 113 27.19 9.64 23.56
CA HIS A 113 28.11 10.19 22.56
C HIS A 113 27.83 11.65 22.21
N PHE A 114 26.56 12.02 22.04
CA PHE A 114 26.16 13.42 21.83
C PHE A 114 26.25 14.23 23.12
N GLY A 115 25.98 13.64 24.28
CA GLY A 115 26.22 14.28 25.57
C GLY A 115 27.69 14.69 25.74
N LEU A 116 28.63 13.78 25.46
CA LEU A 116 30.05 14.12 25.49
C LEU A 116 30.43 15.17 24.42
N ALA A 117 29.80 15.15 23.24
CA ALA A 117 30.00 16.20 22.24
C ALA A 117 29.52 17.56 22.76
N ARG A 118 28.33 17.61 23.38
CA ARG A 118 27.78 18.81 24.03
C ARG A 118 28.75 19.40 25.05
N GLU A 119 29.32 18.59 25.93
CA GLU A 119 30.29 19.06 26.93
C GLU A 119 31.56 19.63 26.27
N LYS A 120 32.03 19.04 25.17
CA LYS A 120 33.18 19.57 24.41
C LYS A 120 32.87 20.90 23.71
N ILE A 121 31.69 21.03 23.12
CA ILE A 121 31.23 22.27 22.47
C ILE A 121 31.10 23.37 23.53
N SER A 122 30.46 23.07 24.66
CA SER A 122 30.31 24.01 25.78
C SER A 122 31.68 24.43 26.34
N GLY A 123 32.60 23.48 26.54
CA GLY A 123 33.98 23.76 26.99
C GLY A 123 34.80 24.63 26.03
N SER A 124 34.38 24.74 24.76
CA SER A 124 34.97 25.66 23.78
C SER A 124 34.37 27.08 23.82
N GLY A 125 33.47 27.36 24.77
CA GLY A 125 32.80 28.64 24.94
C GLY A 125 31.62 28.88 24.00
N ARG A 126 31.15 27.85 23.27
CA ARG A 126 30.02 27.96 22.33
C ARG A 126 28.70 27.58 22.98
N LYS A 127 27.62 28.28 22.61
CA LYS A 127 26.25 27.95 23.03
C LYS A 127 25.82 26.63 22.39
N VAL A 128 25.31 25.70 23.19
CA VAL A 128 24.90 24.37 22.70
C VAL A 128 23.70 23.85 23.48
N GLY A 129 22.76 23.24 22.77
CA GLY A 129 21.57 22.59 23.30
C GLY A 129 21.50 21.15 22.82
N MET A 130 20.74 20.32 23.55
CA MET A 130 20.51 18.94 23.14
C MET A 130 19.03 18.60 23.32
N LEU A 131 18.34 18.38 22.19
CA LEU A 131 16.94 17.97 22.14
C LEU A 131 16.88 16.45 22.06
N ARG A 132 16.38 15.83 23.14
CA ARG A 132 16.09 14.39 23.17
C ARG A 132 14.69 14.19 22.63
N MET A 133 14.60 13.61 21.45
CA MET A 133 13.33 13.37 20.78
C MET A 133 12.74 12.05 21.29
N THR A 134 11.49 12.12 21.76
CA THR A 134 10.90 11.16 22.72
C THR A 134 9.42 10.91 22.42
N ASP A 135 9.02 10.84 21.17
CA ASP A 135 7.61 10.75 20.73
C ASP A 135 6.95 9.38 20.98
N ASP A 136 7.70 8.29 21.16
CA ASP A 136 7.13 6.93 21.27
C ASP A 136 6.25 6.71 22.52
N VAL A 137 4.99 6.35 22.33
CA VAL A 137 4.06 6.01 23.43
C VAL A 137 3.99 4.51 23.73
N GLY A 138 4.68 3.67 22.96
CA GLY A 138 4.68 2.22 23.12
C GLY A 138 5.03 1.78 24.54
N LEU A 139 6.00 2.45 25.15
CA LEU A 139 6.36 2.32 26.55
C LEU A 139 5.76 3.47 27.35
N GLY A 140 4.84 3.16 28.27
CA GLY A 140 4.23 4.17 29.14
C GLY A 140 5.17 4.71 30.21
N ARG A 141 4.68 5.69 30.97
CA ARG A 141 5.44 6.44 32.00
C ARG A 141 6.12 5.54 33.03
N GLU A 142 5.48 4.45 33.45
CA GLU A 142 6.07 3.56 34.45
C GLU A 142 7.37 2.91 33.95
N LYS A 143 7.34 2.34 32.73
CA LYS A 143 8.52 1.70 32.11
C LYS A 143 9.59 2.72 31.72
N THR A 144 9.18 3.94 31.38
CA THR A 144 10.09 5.00 30.89
C THR A 144 10.61 5.93 31.98
N ARG A 145 10.20 5.76 33.26
CA ARG A 145 10.55 6.67 34.37
C ARG A 145 12.03 7.03 34.52
N ASN A 146 12.94 6.11 34.13
CA ASN A 146 14.38 6.28 34.28
C ASN A 146 15.07 6.76 33.00
N LEU A 147 14.58 6.34 31.84
CA LEU A 147 15.28 6.51 30.56
C LEU A 147 14.55 7.46 29.60
N GLY A 148 13.29 7.80 29.87
CA GLY A 148 12.41 8.51 28.94
C GLY A 148 11.83 7.58 27.86
N ARG A 149 10.93 8.14 27.04
CA ARG A 149 10.35 7.47 25.87
C ARG A 149 11.40 7.30 24.76
N ARG A 150 11.24 6.31 23.88
CA ARG A 150 12.06 6.18 22.67
C ARG A 150 11.74 7.33 21.70
N GLY A 151 12.65 7.58 20.76
CA GLY A 151 12.39 8.44 19.60
C GLY A 151 12.08 7.59 18.37
N LEU A 152 11.05 7.96 17.62
CA LEU A 152 10.54 7.36 16.40
C LEU A 152 10.24 8.43 15.33
N ALA A 153 9.43 8.13 14.32
CA ALA A 153 9.24 8.97 13.14
C ALA A 153 8.63 10.36 13.40
N GLY A 154 7.97 10.59 14.54
CA GLY A 154 7.46 11.91 14.92
C GLY A 154 8.57 12.94 15.12
N ASN A 155 9.80 12.48 15.35
CA ASN A 155 11.03 13.28 15.38
C ASN A 155 11.19 14.17 14.14
N MET A 156 10.64 13.75 13.00
CA MET A 156 10.67 14.52 11.76
C MET A 156 10.02 15.90 11.90
N PHE A 157 8.99 16.05 12.71
CA PHE A 157 8.39 17.35 13.00
C PHE A 157 9.33 18.26 13.78
N VAL A 158 10.06 17.70 14.75
CA VAL A 158 11.08 18.45 15.53
C VAL A 158 12.16 18.97 14.59
N LEU A 159 12.69 18.10 13.72
CA LEU A 159 13.73 18.49 12.77
C LEU A 159 13.24 19.57 11.80
N LYS A 160 12.01 19.42 11.28
CA LYS A 160 11.44 20.38 10.32
C LYS A 160 11.20 21.74 10.94
N LEU A 161 10.50 21.81 12.07
CA LEU A 161 10.13 23.09 12.68
C LEU A 161 11.35 23.79 13.29
N CYS A 162 12.24 23.05 13.97
CA CYS A 162 13.49 23.61 14.52
C CYS A 162 14.43 24.09 13.39
N GLY A 163 14.57 23.30 12.32
CA GLY A 163 15.38 23.67 11.16
C GLY A 163 14.82 24.86 10.39
N ALA A 164 13.49 24.93 10.23
CA ALA A 164 12.84 26.03 9.53
C ALA A 164 13.05 27.37 10.24
N VAL A 165 12.90 27.43 11.57
CA VAL A 165 13.15 28.67 12.32
C VAL A 165 14.63 29.04 12.37
N ALA A 166 15.54 28.06 12.44
CA ALA A 166 16.97 28.30 12.33
C ALA A 166 17.34 28.90 10.96
N GLU A 167 16.67 28.46 9.88
CA GLU A 167 16.84 29.02 8.54
C GLU A 167 16.31 30.45 8.44
N GLU A 168 15.22 30.79 9.15
CA GLU A 168 14.65 32.14 9.25
C GLU A 168 15.43 33.08 10.19
N ASP A 169 16.63 32.68 10.60
CA ASP A 169 17.56 33.49 11.39
C ASP A 169 17.10 33.81 12.83
N TYR A 170 16.13 33.05 13.35
CA TYR A 170 15.71 33.12 14.75
C TYR A 170 16.89 32.84 15.69
N ASP A 171 16.82 33.37 16.91
CA ASP A 171 17.84 33.10 17.91
C ASP A 171 17.81 31.65 18.42
N PHE A 172 18.89 31.25 19.07
CA PHE A 172 19.06 29.91 19.61
C PHE A 172 17.93 29.52 20.58
N ASP A 173 17.50 30.44 21.45
CA ASP A 173 16.53 30.11 22.50
C ASP A 173 15.15 29.84 21.89
N THR A 174 14.78 30.59 20.86
CA THR A 174 13.55 30.32 20.10
C THR A 174 13.63 29.01 19.33
N CYS A 175 14.75 28.75 18.65
CA CYS A 175 14.95 27.48 17.93
C CYS A 175 14.85 26.28 18.87
N PHE A 176 15.44 26.38 20.06
CA PHE A 176 15.42 25.33 21.08
C PHE A 176 14.02 25.15 21.68
N ALA A 177 13.35 26.24 22.07
CA ALA A 177 12.01 26.20 22.66
C ALA A 177 10.96 25.60 21.71
N ILE A 178 11.04 25.91 20.42
CA ILE A 178 10.16 25.30 19.40
C ILE A 178 10.41 23.80 19.31
N GLY A 179 11.67 23.38 19.27
CA GLY A 179 12.02 21.95 19.25
C GLY A 179 11.54 21.20 20.50
N GLU A 180 11.66 21.80 21.69
CA GLU A 180 11.14 21.23 22.94
C GLU A 180 9.61 21.11 22.92
N SER A 181 8.92 22.16 22.49
CA SER A 181 7.46 22.19 22.45
C SER A 181 6.89 21.17 21.47
N VAL A 182 7.46 21.06 20.27
CA VAL A 182 7.07 20.07 19.26
C VAL A 182 7.27 18.65 19.80
N ASN A 183 8.41 18.38 20.45
CA ASN A 183 8.67 17.08 21.07
C ASN A 183 7.68 16.77 22.22
N GLY A 184 7.29 17.80 22.99
CA GLY A 184 6.30 17.70 24.07
C GLY A 184 4.87 17.46 23.58
N HIS A 185 4.56 17.84 22.34
CA HIS A 185 3.23 17.74 21.74
C HIS A 185 3.11 16.71 20.61
N CYS A 186 4.11 15.82 20.50
CA CYS A 186 4.12 14.73 19.52
C CYS A 186 4.04 13.36 20.20
N VAL A 187 3.27 12.46 19.59
CA VAL A 187 3.12 11.06 19.99
C VAL A 187 3.20 10.14 18.79
N THR A 188 3.89 9.00 18.95
CA THR A 188 4.06 7.99 17.91
C THR A 188 3.86 6.59 18.45
N ILE A 189 3.25 5.71 17.65
CA ILE A 189 3.22 4.27 17.93
C ILE A 189 3.44 3.46 16.66
N GLY A 190 4.30 2.44 16.75
CA GLY A 190 4.59 1.50 15.68
C GLY A 190 3.89 0.16 15.83
N SER A 191 3.78 -0.58 14.73
CA SER A 191 3.46 -2.00 14.71
C SER A 191 4.25 -2.69 13.59
N SER A 192 4.66 -3.94 13.80
CA SER A 192 5.38 -4.69 12.77
C SER A 192 4.98 -6.15 12.73
N LEU A 193 4.94 -6.71 11.52
CA LEU A 193 4.64 -8.11 11.27
C LEU A 193 5.83 -9.03 11.60
N ASP A 194 7.06 -8.50 11.70
CA ASP A 194 8.27 -9.27 12.00
C ASP A 194 9.48 -8.34 12.30
N TYR A 195 10.60 -8.88 12.79
CA TYR A 195 11.83 -8.11 13.12
C TYR A 195 12.73 -7.88 11.91
N CYS A 196 13.30 -6.68 11.71
CA CYS A 196 14.19 -6.44 10.58
C CYS A 196 15.41 -7.38 10.54
N HIS A 197 15.94 -7.62 9.34
CA HIS A 197 17.16 -8.40 9.13
C HIS A 197 18.36 -7.52 8.79
N ILE A 198 19.46 -7.70 9.52
CA ILE A 198 20.71 -6.96 9.29
C ILE A 198 21.60 -7.74 8.31
N PRO A 199 22.13 -7.12 7.23
CA PRO A 199 23.05 -7.76 6.30
C PRO A 199 24.23 -8.46 7.00
N GLY A 200 24.46 -9.73 6.68
CA GLY A 200 25.57 -10.53 7.21
C GLY A 200 25.43 -11.03 8.64
N ARG A 201 24.31 -10.75 9.31
CA ARG A 201 24.04 -11.28 10.64
C ARG A 201 23.50 -12.72 10.53
N THR A 202 24.15 -13.66 11.22
CA THR A 202 23.77 -15.08 11.21
C THR A 202 22.62 -15.40 12.16
N HIS A 203 22.58 -14.74 13.32
CA HIS A 203 21.52 -14.89 14.30
C HIS A 203 20.41 -13.87 14.05
N HIS A 204 19.21 -14.36 13.81
CA HIS A 204 18.00 -13.57 13.68
C HIS A 204 16.88 -14.22 14.47
N GLU A 205 16.00 -13.39 14.99
CA GLU A 205 14.74 -13.79 15.56
C GLU A 205 13.64 -13.50 14.52
N SER A 206 12.54 -14.21 14.63
CA SER A 206 11.34 -13.95 13.84
C SER A 206 10.13 -14.12 14.73
N LEU A 207 9.10 -13.32 14.50
CA LEU A 207 7.81 -13.55 15.14
C LEU A 207 7.22 -14.90 14.68
N PRO A 208 6.42 -15.57 15.53
CA PRO A 208 5.67 -16.74 15.09
C PRO A 208 4.76 -16.43 13.90
N ALA A 209 4.38 -17.48 13.14
CA ALA A 209 3.43 -17.32 12.05
C ALA A 209 2.13 -16.67 12.54
N ASN A 210 1.53 -15.80 11.72
CA ASN A 210 0.30 -15.06 12.02
C ASN A 210 0.38 -14.20 13.31
N THR A 211 1.55 -13.67 13.65
CA THR A 211 1.78 -12.80 14.82
C THR A 211 2.31 -11.45 14.37
N LEU A 212 1.90 -10.38 15.07
CA LEU A 212 2.50 -9.05 14.97
C LEU A 212 2.97 -8.57 16.34
N SER A 213 3.88 -7.60 16.34
CA SER A 213 4.38 -6.90 17.52
C SER A 213 3.83 -5.48 17.55
N VAL A 214 3.02 -5.19 18.57
CA VAL A 214 2.51 -3.83 18.83
C VAL A 214 3.57 -3.03 19.56
N ALA A 215 3.76 -1.77 19.19
CA ALA A 215 4.74 -0.85 19.79
C ALA A 215 6.20 -1.32 19.67
N GLN A 216 6.54 -2.02 18.57
CA GLN A 216 7.92 -2.37 18.24
C GLN A 216 8.78 -1.12 18.03
N GLY A 217 10.02 -1.16 18.52
CA GLY A 217 11.01 -0.11 18.26
C GLY A 217 11.66 -0.24 16.87
N ILE A 218 12.60 0.66 16.57
CA ILE A 218 13.28 0.72 15.26
C ILE A 218 14.56 -0.14 15.20
N HIS A 219 14.99 -0.77 16.29
CA HIS A 219 16.19 -1.63 16.34
C HIS A 219 15.87 -3.07 16.77
N ASN A 220 14.68 -3.58 16.42
CA ASN A 220 14.14 -4.87 16.89
C ASN A 220 13.96 -4.95 18.42
N GLU A 221 13.83 -3.84 19.12
CA GLU A 221 13.45 -3.89 20.53
C GLU A 221 12.04 -4.47 20.67
N ALA A 222 11.87 -5.34 21.66
CA ALA A 222 10.59 -5.95 21.98
C ALA A 222 9.48 -4.89 22.08
N GLY A 223 8.35 -5.20 21.44
CA GLY A 223 7.14 -4.39 21.52
C GLY A 223 6.50 -4.44 22.90
N LEU A 224 5.34 -3.81 23.01
CA LEU A 224 4.51 -3.90 24.20
C LEU A 224 3.95 -5.32 24.36
N HIS A 225 3.36 -5.85 23.28
CA HIS A 225 2.80 -7.21 23.22
C HIS A 225 2.94 -7.78 21.81
N GLU A 226 3.17 -9.09 21.74
CA GLU A 226 3.05 -9.89 20.52
C GLU A 226 1.69 -10.58 20.53
N LYS A 227 0.94 -10.51 19.44
CA LYS A 227 -0.40 -11.11 19.34
C LYS A 227 -0.75 -11.54 17.92
N ALA A 228 -1.82 -12.32 17.78
CA ALA A 228 -2.35 -12.69 16.47
C ALA A 228 -2.70 -11.44 15.64
N ILE A 229 -2.44 -11.50 14.33
CA ILE A 229 -2.74 -10.40 13.41
C ILE A 229 -4.26 -10.18 13.36
N PRO A 230 -4.79 -9.03 13.83
CA PRO A 230 -6.22 -8.73 13.75
C PRO A 230 -6.57 -8.12 12.38
N PRO A 231 -7.87 -7.93 12.06
CA PRO A 231 -8.28 -7.11 10.94
C PRO A 231 -7.65 -5.69 10.99
N PRO A 232 -7.34 -5.06 9.83
CA PRO A 232 -6.69 -3.76 9.79
C PRO A 232 -7.40 -2.66 10.59
N ASP A 233 -8.73 -2.55 10.50
CA ASP A 233 -9.53 -1.58 11.28
C ASP A 233 -9.30 -1.73 12.79
N GLU A 234 -9.30 -2.96 13.31
CA GLU A 234 -9.09 -3.23 14.73
C GLU A 234 -7.66 -2.86 15.17
N LEU A 235 -6.66 -3.10 14.33
CA LEU A 235 -5.28 -2.69 14.60
C LEU A 235 -5.18 -1.16 14.68
N ILE A 236 -5.74 -0.45 13.70
CA ILE A 236 -5.70 1.02 13.67
C ILE A 236 -6.41 1.60 14.90
N GLN A 237 -7.60 1.10 15.26
CA GLN A 237 -8.31 1.54 16.46
C GLN A 237 -7.50 1.32 17.74
N GLU A 238 -6.82 0.17 17.86
CA GLU A 238 -5.93 -0.11 18.99
C GLU A 238 -4.74 0.87 19.05
N LEU A 239 -4.06 1.10 17.94
CA LEU A 239 -2.93 2.03 17.88
C LEU A 239 -3.36 3.46 18.24
N LEU A 240 -4.51 3.91 17.72
CA LEU A 240 -5.07 5.23 18.03
C LEU A 240 -5.45 5.37 19.51
N ARG A 241 -5.98 4.32 20.15
CA ARG A 241 -6.24 4.34 21.60
C ARG A 241 -4.97 4.60 22.41
N TYR A 242 -3.84 3.98 22.05
CA TYR A 242 -2.58 4.24 22.75
C TYR A 242 -2.08 5.69 22.59
N LEU A 243 -2.45 6.36 21.48
CA LEU A 243 -2.08 7.75 21.23
C LEU A 243 -3.04 8.76 21.90
N LEU A 244 -4.33 8.44 21.99
CA LEU A 244 -5.41 9.41 22.22
C LEU A 244 -6.28 9.14 23.46
N ASP A 245 -6.31 7.93 24.02
CA ASP A 245 -7.19 7.61 25.15
C ASP A 245 -6.72 8.28 26.45
N GLU A 246 -7.41 9.34 26.87
CA GLU A 246 -7.15 10.04 28.13
C GLU A 246 -7.31 9.15 29.37
N ASN A 247 -7.98 7.99 29.26
CA ASN A 247 -8.11 7.04 30.36
C ASN A 247 -6.86 6.18 30.57
N ASP A 248 -6.01 6.01 29.54
CA ASP A 248 -4.68 5.41 29.71
C ASP A 248 -3.74 6.45 30.35
N LYS A 249 -3.79 6.56 31.69
CA LYS A 249 -2.93 7.49 32.43
C LYS A 249 -1.43 7.18 32.31
N ASP A 250 -1.06 5.98 31.88
CA ASP A 250 0.33 5.60 31.64
C ASP A 250 0.82 6.16 30.30
N ARG A 251 -0.03 6.27 29.27
CA ARG A 251 0.34 6.70 27.90
C ARG A 251 -0.30 7.97 27.35
N ALA A 252 -1.26 8.59 28.04
CA ALA A 252 -1.85 9.85 27.61
C ALA A 252 -0.86 11.02 27.76
N PHE A 253 0.21 11.03 26.96
CA PHE A 253 1.33 11.98 27.02
C PHE A 253 0.96 13.36 26.51
N VAL A 254 0.11 13.41 25.48
CA VAL A 254 -0.37 14.63 24.83
C VAL A 254 -1.88 14.61 24.84
N LYS A 255 -2.48 15.76 25.14
CA LYS A 255 -3.92 15.95 25.05
C LYS A 255 -4.28 16.45 23.65
N PHE A 256 -5.34 15.90 23.08
CA PHE A 256 -5.93 16.35 21.82
C PHE A 256 -7.40 16.68 22.05
N THR A 257 -7.88 17.79 21.52
CA THR A 257 -9.32 18.10 21.46
C THR A 257 -9.79 18.16 20.00
N PRO A 258 -11.10 18.02 19.74
CA PRO A 258 -11.63 18.10 18.37
C PRO A 258 -11.40 19.44 17.67
N GLU A 259 -11.08 20.49 18.42
CA GLU A 259 -10.76 21.83 17.92
C GLU A 259 -9.25 22.04 17.67
N ASP A 260 -8.40 21.11 18.11
CA ASP A 260 -6.96 21.24 17.89
C ASP A 260 -6.61 20.94 16.42
N GLU A 261 -5.69 21.73 15.89
CA GLU A 261 -5.04 21.53 14.60
C GLU A 261 -3.99 20.41 14.72
N VAL A 262 -4.10 19.39 13.86
CA VAL A 262 -3.28 18.17 13.93
C VAL A 262 -2.56 17.88 12.62
N ALA A 263 -1.28 17.53 12.71
CA ALA A 263 -0.53 16.93 11.60
C ALA A 263 -0.36 15.42 11.83
N LEU A 264 -0.61 14.65 10.77
CA LEU A 264 -0.47 13.19 10.73
C LEU A 264 0.74 12.79 9.89
N LEU A 265 1.56 11.89 10.42
CA LEU A 265 2.63 11.23 9.68
C LEU A 265 2.50 9.71 9.82
N ILE A 266 2.38 9.02 8.69
CA ILE A 266 2.43 7.58 8.55
C ILE A 266 3.81 7.19 8.00
N ASN A 267 4.57 6.45 8.79
CA ASN A 267 5.92 6.05 8.45
C ASN A 267 5.97 4.57 8.06
N ASN A 268 6.68 4.25 6.99
CA ASN A 268 7.00 2.87 6.62
C ASN A 268 8.37 2.48 7.19
N PHE A 269 8.45 1.36 7.92
CA PHE A 269 9.73 0.83 8.42
C PHE A 269 10.62 0.23 7.33
N GLY A 270 10.17 0.19 6.09
CA GLY A 270 10.94 -0.14 4.89
C GLY A 270 10.50 -1.43 4.20
N GLY A 271 9.76 -2.30 4.90
CA GLY A 271 9.33 -3.60 4.38
C GLY A 271 7.89 -3.68 3.88
N LEU A 272 7.07 -2.63 4.04
CA LEU A 272 5.68 -2.63 3.53
C LEU A 272 5.60 -2.14 2.08
N SER A 273 4.61 -2.64 1.34
CA SER A 273 4.28 -2.10 0.02
C SER A 273 3.68 -0.70 0.13
N ASN A 274 3.87 0.12 -0.91
CA ASN A 274 3.21 1.43 -0.96
C ASN A 274 1.68 1.29 -1.00
N LEU A 275 1.16 0.23 -1.63
CA LEU A 275 -0.27 -0.05 -1.66
C LEU A 275 -0.85 -0.21 -0.25
N GLU A 276 -0.22 -1.03 0.59
CA GLU A 276 -0.66 -1.23 1.97
C GLU A 276 -0.47 0.03 2.82
N LEU A 277 0.63 0.76 2.64
CA LEU A 277 0.89 2.01 3.39
C LEU A 277 -0.21 3.06 3.13
N GLU A 278 -0.61 3.23 1.87
CA GLU A 278 -1.68 4.18 1.48
C GLU A 278 -3.05 3.73 2.00
N ALA A 279 -3.34 2.42 1.95
CA ALA A 279 -4.57 1.86 2.53
C ALA A 279 -4.64 2.08 4.05
N LEU A 280 -3.54 1.81 4.78
CA LEU A 280 -3.44 2.07 6.22
C LEU A 280 -3.57 3.57 6.54
N THR A 281 -3.08 4.44 5.66
CA THR A 281 -3.23 5.90 5.80
C THR A 281 -4.70 6.30 5.72
N SER A 282 -5.44 5.78 4.73
CA SER A 282 -6.88 6.04 4.58
C SER A 282 -7.71 5.51 5.75
N LEU A 283 -7.38 4.31 6.27
CA LEU A 283 -8.01 3.76 7.47
C LEU A 283 -7.73 4.63 8.70
N THR A 284 -6.48 5.07 8.89
CA THR A 284 -6.10 5.95 10.00
C THR A 284 -6.87 7.27 9.98
N ILE A 285 -6.97 7.92 8.81
CA ILE A 285 -7.74 9.17 8.67
C ILE A 285 -9.23 8.94 8.97
N SER A 286 -9.79 7.82 8.49
CA SER A 286 -11.19 7.47 8.71
C SER A 286 -11.48 7.30 10.21
N HIS A 287 -10.65 6.52 10.92
CA HIS A 287 -10.81 6.29 12.37
C HIS A 287 -10.52 7.54 13.22
N LEU A 288 -9.54 8.36 12.86
CA LEU A 288 -9.33 9.67 13.50
C LEU A 288 -10.61 10.51 13.41
N LYS A 289 -11.27 10.51 12.25
CA LYS A 289 -12.50 11.29 12.05
C LYS A 289 -13.70 10.68 12.76
N SER A 290 -13.95 9.39 12.61
CA SER A 290 -15.15 8.74 13.15
C SER A 290 -15.10 8.56 14.67
N ASP A 291 -13.94 8.18 15.21
CA ASP A 291 -13.84 7.71 16.59
C ASP A 291 -13.35 8.82 17.53
N TRP A 292 -12.60 9.79 17.00
CA TRP A 292 -11.96 10.86 17.79
C TRP A 292 -12.36 12.27 17.38
N ASN A 293 -13.14 12.43 16.29
CA ASN A 293 -13.47 13.73 15.68
C ASN A 293 -12.24 14.61 15.37
N ILE A 294 -11.13 13.97 15.00
CA ILE A 294 -9.89 14.65 14.58
C ILE A 294 -9.79 14.58 13.05
N SER A 295 -9.56 15.73 12.42
CA SER A 295 -9.31 15.86 10.98
C SER A 295 -7.90 16.43 10.77
N PRO A 296 -6.89 15.62 10.44
CA PRO A 296 -5.54 16.14 10.23
C PRO A 296 -5.49 17.15 9.08
N SER A 297 -4.91 18.30 9.33
CA SER A 297 -4.74 19.37 8.33
C SER A 297 -3.54 19.14 7.41
N ARG A 298 -2.58 18.32 7.84
CA ARG A 298 -1.48 17.81 7.02
C ARG A 298 -1.38 16.31 7.20
N VAL A 299 -1.18 15.60 6.08
CA VAL A 299 -1.00 14.16 6.05
C VAL A 299 0.28 13.87 5.26
N TYR A 300 1.14 13.07 5.87
CA TYR A 300 2.36 12.58 5.25
C TYR A 300 2.38 11.06 5.31
N ALA A 301 2.72 10.38 4.21
CA ALA A 301 2.85 8.93 4.16
C ALA A 301 4.02 8.54 3.26
N GLN A 302 5.11 8.04 3.85
CA GLN A 302 6.31 7.55 3.14
C GLN A 302 7.30 6.92 4.14
N PRO A 303 8.41 6.30 3.70
CA PRO A 303 9.52 5.97 4.59
C PRO A 303 10.20 7.24 5.11
N PHE A 304 10.00 7.57 6.38
CA PHE A 304 10.64 8.68 7.08
C PHE A 304 11.84 8.22 7.92
N GLU A 305 11.60 7.20 8.75
CA GLU A 305 12.60 6.56 9.60
C GLU A 305 12.39 5.06 9.51
N THR A 306 13.22 4.40 8.71
CA THR A 306 13.08 2.97 8.47
C THR A 306 13.65 2.14 9.63
N SER A 307 13.44 0.84 9.58
CA SER A 307 14.16 -0.18 10.32
C SER A 307 14.57 -1.24 9.31
N LEU A 308 15.53 -0.89 8.45
CA LEU A 308 15.97 -1.69 7.31
C LEU A 308 14.80 -2.22 6.46
N ASN A 309 14.51 -3.52 6.56
CA ASN A 309 13.45 -4.21 5.82
C ASN A 309 12.29 -4.68 6.73
N ALA A 310 12.11 -4.09 7.92
CA ALA A 310 11.01 -4.44 8.80
C ALA A 310 9.65 -4.19 8.10
N PRO A 311 8.76 -5.20 8.04
CA PRO A 311 7.41 -5.08 7.51
C PRO A 311 6.51 -4.45 8.56
N GLY A 312 6.73 -3.17 8.84
CA GLY A 312 5.99 -2.42 9.85
C GLY A 312 5.77 -0.97 9.45
N PHE A 313 4.94 -0.31 10.23
CA PHE A 313 4.63 1.10 10.09
C PHE A 313 4.48 1.77 11.45
N SER A 314 4.47 3.09 11.47
CA SER A 314 4.08 3.86 12.66
C SER A 314 3.16 5.02 12.32
N ILE A 315 2.32 5.38 13.29
CA ILE A 315 1.43 6.54 13.26
C ILE A 315 1.99 7.58 14.21
N SER A 316 2.21 8.80 13.71
CA SER A 316 2.64 9.96 14.49
C SER A 316 1.62 11.08 14.40
N LEU A 317 1.25 11.65 15.53
CA LEU A 317 0.37 12.81 15.64
C LEU A 317 1.10 13.96 16.32
N LEU A 318 1.00 15.15 15.74
CA LEU A 318 1.48 16.39 16.33
C LEU A 318 0.30 17.31 16.61
N ASN A 319 0.13 17.74 17.87
CA ASN A 319 -0.82 18.77 18.24
C ASN A 319 -0.23 20.17 17.96
N ILE A 320 -0.53 20.73 16.79
CA ILE A 320 -0.05 22.06 16.38
C ILE A 320 -0.59 23.16 17.29
N SER A 321 -1.89 23.08 17.65
CA SER A 321 -2.51 24.03 18.59
C SER A 321 -1.86 23.99 19.98
N GLY A 322 -1.45 22.80 20.43
CA GLY A 322 -0.68 22.61 21.66
C GLY A 322 0.66 23.33 21.63
N VAL A 323 1.42 23.11 20.54
CA VAL A 323 2.68 23.83 20.30
C VAL A 323 2.43 25.33 20.29
N ALA A 324 1.51 25.81 19.45
CA ALA A 324 1.15 27.22 19.29
C ALA A 324 0.89 27.92 20.64
N ARG A 325 0.09 27.28 21.50
CA ARG A 325 -0.23 27.79 22.84
C ARG A 325 0.99 27.87 23.76
N GLU A 326 1.86 26.87 23.76
CA GLU A 326 3.03 26.81 24.64
C GLU A 326 4.06 27.89 24.29
N ILE A 327 4.41 28.02 23.00
CA ILE A 327 5.43 28.96 22.53
C ILE A 327 4.87 30.34 22.16
N LYS A 328 3.55 30.55 22.28
CA LYS A 328 2.84 31.79 21.92
C LYS A 328 3.08 32.20 20.46
N MET A 329 2.93 31.25 19.56
CA MET A 329 3.04 31.44 18.11
C MET A 329 1.71 31.08 17.46
N GLU A 330 1.30 31.81 16.43
CA GLU A 330 0.06 31.51 15.69
C GLU A 330 0.17 30.16 14.97
N GLU A 331 -0.92 29.39 14.92
CA GLU A 331 -0.99 28.08 14.24
C GLU A 331 -0.62 28.20 12.76
N ASP A 332 -1.09 29.26 12.08
CA ASP A 332 -0.74 29.57 10.69
C ASP A 332 0.77 29.77 10.48
N THR A 333 1.47 30.29 11.49
CA THR A 333 2.94 30.45 11.42
C THR A 333 3.62 29.09 11.52
N LEU A 334 3.14 28.20 12.40
CA LEU A 334 3.66 26.84 12.51
C LEU A 334 3.42 26.04 11.23
N TYR A 335 2.25 26.16 10.62
CA TYR A 335 1.99 25.54 9.31
C TYR A 335 2.88 26.14 8.23
N ALA A 336 3.03 27.47 8.17
CA ALA A 336 3.94 28.10 7.21
C ALA A 336 5.39 27.60 7.37
N LEU A 337 5.85 27.34 8.61
CA LEU A 337 7.16 26.75 8.89
C LEU A 337 7.24 25.27 8.49
N LEU A 338 6.19 24.48 8.77
CA LEU A 338 6.09 23.07 8.40
C LEU A 338 6.09 22.91 6.87
N ASP A 339 5.34 23.77 6.18
CA ASP A 339 5.15 23.79 4.73
C ASP A 339 6.30 24.49 3.99
N ARG A 340 7.24 25.11 4.73
CA ARG A 340 8.33 25.84 4.11
C ARG A 340 9.20 24.92 3.26
N ASP A 341 9.49 25.34 2.05
CA ASP A 341 10.38 24.61 1.14
C ASP A 341 11.75 24.35 1.76
N THR A 342 12.27 23.15 1.48
CA THR A 342 13.62 22.72 1.83
C THR A 342 14.24 22.00 0.63
N ASN A 343 15.56 22.06 0.52
CA ASN A 343 16.30 21.24 -0.43
C ASN A 343 16.72 19.89 0.17
N ALA A 344 16.35 19.59 1.43
CA ALA A 344 16.58 18.29 2.05
C ALA A 344 15.93 17.17 1.21
N PRO A 345 16.70 16.18 0.73
CA PRO A 345 16.21 15.23 -0.28
C PRO A 345 15.02 14.36 0.14
N ALA A 346 14.85 14.13 1.44
CA ALA A 346 13.85 13.20 1.97
C ALA A 346 12.63 13.87 2.61
N TRP A 347 12.60 15.20 2.72
CA TRP A 347 11.39 15.90 3.15
C TRP A 347 10.40 15.95 1.98
N PRO A 348 9.14 15.51 2.16
CA PRO A 348 8.18 15.44 1.06
C PRO A 348 7.88 16.84 0.52
N ARG A 349 7.77 16.94 -0.81
CA ARG A 349 7.25 18.13 -1.51
C ARG A 349 5.79 17.87 -1.86
N ASN A 350 4.93 17.91 -0.86
CA ASN A 350 3.49 17.95 -1.06
C ASN A 350 3.08 19.43 -1.08
N SER A 351 2.28 19.88 -2.04
CA SER A 351 1.87 21.30 -2.21
C SER A 351 1.05 21.90 -1.04
N TYR A 352 1.14 21.30 0.14
CA TYR A 352 0.73 21.73 1.48
C TYR A 352 -0.67 22.37 1.57
N GLY A 353 -1.60 21.93 0.72
CA GLY A 353 -2.99 22.38 0.74
C GLY A 353 -3.85 21.58 1.73
N GLN A 354 -4.94 22.19 2.20
CA GLN A 354 -5.99 21.46 2.91
C GLN A 354 -6.60 20.37 2.02
N VAL A 355 -6.82 19.19 2.60
CA VAL A 355 -7.50 18.08 1.93
C VAL A 355 -8.94 18.48 1.62
N ARG A 356 -9.33 18.51 0.34
CA ARG A 356 -10.73 18.59 -0.09
C ARG A 356 -11.20 17.20 -0.46
N VAL A 357 -12.10 16.63 0.35
CA VAL A 357 -12.82 15.40 -0.03
C VAL A 357 -14.07 15.85 -0.76
N ASP A 358 -14.12 15.64 -2.08
CA ASP A 358 -15.34 15.87 -2.85
C ASP A 358 -16.40 14.85 -2.43
N SER A 359 -17.63 15.31 -2.20
CA SER A 359 -18.76 14.42 -1.94
C SER A 359 -18.99 13.51 -3.15
N PRO A 360 -19.30 12.21 -2.97
CA PRO A 360 -19.58 11.31 -4.08
C PRO A 360 -20.69 11.92 -4.94
N THR A 361 -20.37 12.19 -6.21
CA THR A 361 -21.37 12.65 -7.17
C THR A 361 -22.38 11.51 -7.32
N GLN A 362 -23.66 11.77 -7.04
CA GLN A 362 -24.72 10.77 -7.22
C GLN A 362 -24.62 10.19 -8.64
N THR A 363 -24.19 8.94 -8.74
CA THR A 363 -23.99 8.27 -10.00
C THR A 363 -25.33 8.14 -10.72
N ARG A 364 -25.26 8.32 -12.04
CA ARG A 364 -26.33 8.55 -13.02
C ARG A 364 -27.27 7.35 -13.24
N ALA A 365 -27.78 6.74 -12.17
CA ALA A 365 -28.62 5.53 -12.22
C ALA A 365 -30.05 5.76 -12.77
N SER A 366 -30.44 6.99 -13.13
CA SER A 366 -31.85 7.34 -13.35
C SER A 366 -32.35 7.38 -14.80
N LEU A 367 -31.52 7.11 -15.82
CA LEU A 367 -31.92 7.35 -17.23
C LEU A 367 -32.31 6.11 -18.06
N ALA A 368 -32.17 4.87 -17.57
CA ALA A 368 -32.38 3.67 -18.39
C ALA A 368 -33.58 2.77 -17.99
N HIS A 369 -34.35 3.13 -16.95
CA HIS A 369 -35.14 2.13 -16.21
C HIS A 369 -36.58 1.87 -16.67
N HIS A 370 -37.08 2.48 -17.75
CA HIS A 370 -38.51 2.35 -18.09
C HIS A 370 -38.88 1.61 -19.39
N GLU A 371 -37.94 1.29 -20.29
CA GLU A 371 -38.25 0.53 -21.53
C GLU A 371 -37.72 -0.92 -21.56
N THR A 372 -36.91 -1.33 -20.59
CA THR A 372 -36.02 -2.51 -20.74
C THR A 372 -36.51 -3.81 -20.11
N VAL A 373 -37.56 -3.83 -19.29
CA VAL A 373 -37.87 -5.01 -18.44
C VAL A 373 -38.29 -6.27 -19.23
N SER A 374 -38.83 -6.13 -20.44
CA SER A 374 -39.40 -7.24 -21.24
C SER A 374 -38.81 -7.39 -22.65
N PHE A 375 -37.73 -6.68 -22.96
CA PHE A 375 -37.16 -6.65 -24.30
C PHE A 375 -36.28 -7.89 -24.57
N GLY A 376 -36.77 -8.87 -25.32
CA GLY A 376 -35.98 -10.03 -25.76
C GLY A 376 -36.77 -11.35 -25.74
N PRO A 377 -36.19 -12.45 -26.27
CA PRO A 377 -36.82 -13.77 -26.20
C PRO A 377 -36.96 -14.21 -24.75
N LYS A 378 -38.07 -14.89 -24.45
CA LYS A 378 -38.38 -15.40 -23.11
C LYS A 378 -37.92 -16.84 -22.93
N LEU A 379 -37.23 -17.09 -21.84
CA LEU A 379 -36.83 -18.41 -21.38
C LEU A 379 -37.54 -18.77 -20.07
N ASP A 380 -37.61 -20.07 -19.77
CA ASP A 380 -38.11 -20.53 -18.49
C ASP A 380 -37.20 -20.05 -17.35
N VAL A 381 -37.80 -19.38 -16.36
CA VAL A 381 -37.08 -18.72 -15.26
C VAL A 381 -36.29 -19.74 -14.44
N ALA A 382 -36.92 -20.86 -14.07
CA ALA A 382 -36.28 -21.88 -13.24
C ALA A 382 -35.14 -22.61 -13.98
N THR A 383 -35.25 -22.75 -15.29
CA THR A 383 -34.23 -23.34 -16.15
C THR A 383 -33.03 -22.42 -16.29
N LEU A 384 -33.23 -21.16 -16.68
CA LEU A 384 -32.15 -20.19 -16.86
C LEU A 384 -31.43 -19.88 -15.55
N GLU A 385 -32.17 -19.68 -14.45
CA GLU A 385 -31.56 -19.44 -13.14
C GLU A 385 -30.75 -20.65 -12.66
N GLY A 386 -31.29 -21.87 -12.82
CA GLY A 386 -30.59 -23.10 -12.44
C GLY A 386 -29.30 -23.32 -13.23
N ALA A 387 -29.31 -23.01 -14.52
CA ALA A 387 -28.14 -23.13 -15.40
C ALA A 387 -27.03 -22.15 -15.02
N LEU A 388 -27.36 -20.85 -14.85
CA LEU A 388 -26.38 -19.83 -14.47
C LEU A 388 -25.81 -20.08 -13.07
N ARG A 389 -26.66 -20.51 -12.13
CA ARG A 389 -26.24 -20.86 -10.76
C ARG A 389 -25.26 -22.04 -10.76
N SER A 390 -25.60 -23.12 -11.47
CA SER A 390 -24.74 -24.30 -11.64
C SER A 390 -23.38 -23.94 -12.24
N ALA A 391 -23.35 -23.11 -13.29
CA ALA A 391 -22.12 -22.64 -13.92
C ALA A 391 -21.23 -21.83 -12.95
N CYS A 392 -21.82 -20.87 -12.24
CA CYS A 392 -21.10 -19.99 -11.32
C CYS A 392 -20.58 -20.75 -10.09
N GLU A 393 -21.39 -21.64 -9.51
CA GLU A 393 -20.99 -22.45 -8.35
C GLU A 393 -19.85 -23.40 -8.71
N ALA A 394 -19.87 -24.01 -9.90
CA ALA A 394 -18.78 -24.84 -10.39
C ALA A 394 -17.47 -24.05 -10.56
N ALA A 395 -17.55 -22.84 -11.14
CA ALA A 395 -16.38 -21.98 -11.32
C ALA A 395 -15.81 -21.46 -10.00
N VAL A 396 -16.65 -21.09 -9.02
CA VAL A 396 -16.22 -20.74 -7.66
C VAL A 396 -15.53 -21.91 -6.98
N ALA A 397 -16.08 -23.13 -7.12
CA ALA A 397 -15.46 -24.32 -6.54
C ALA A 397 -14.09 -24.67 -7.14
N ALA A 398 -13.84 -24.26 -8.40
CA ALA A 398 -12.58 -24.47 -9.11
C ALA A 398 -11.52 -23.39 -8.82
N GLU A 399 -11.88 -22.26 -8.20
CA GLU A 399 -10.98 -21.14 -7.91
C GLU A 399 -9.63 -21.56 -7.31
N PRO A 400 -9.57 -22.42 -6.27
CA PRO A 400 -8.30 -22.69 -5.60
C PRO A 400 -7.27 -23.36 -6.53
N ASP A 401 -7.74 -24.20 -7.46
CA ASP A 401 -6.88 -24.83 -8.45
C ASP A 401 -6.48 -23.85 -9.57
N ILE A 402 -7.40 -22.98 -9.99
CA ILE A 402 -7.14 -21.92 -10.99
C ILE A 402 -6.04 -20.98 -10.47
N THR A 403 -6.18 -20.44 -9.25
CA THR A 403 -5.19 -19.57 -8.61
C THR A 403 -3.85 -20.29 -8.43
N LYS A 404 -3.88 -21.53 -7.94
CA LYS A 404 -2.66 -22.34 -7.77
C LYS A 404 -1.90 -22.53 -9.09
N TRP A 405 -2.61 -22.82 -10.19
CA TRP A 405 -1.97 -23.02 -11.50
C TRP A 405 -1.50 -21.70 -12.10
N ASP A 406 -2.23 -20.61 -11.87
CA ASP A 406 -1.84 -19.29 -12.34
C ASP A 406 -0.63 -18.73 -11.58
N ILE A 407 -0.43 -19.03 -10.29
CA ILE A 407 0.81 -18.68 -9.56
C ILE A 407 2.05 -19.32 -10.22
N VAL A 408 1.89 -20.52 -10.79
CA VAL A 408 3.00 -21.23 -11.43
C VAL A 408 3.35 -20.61 -12.79
N MET A 409 2.36 -20.11 -13.53
CA MET A 409 2.49 -19.73 -14.94
C MET A 409 2.29 -18.24 -15.20
N GLY A 410 1.81 -17.48 -14.22
CA GLY A 410 1.35 -16.10 -14.34
C GLY A 410 1.59 -15.35 -13.04
N ASP A 411 0.64 -14.49 -12.66
CA ASP A 411 0.69 -13.67 -11.45
C ASP A 411 -0.28 -14.12 -10.34
N GLY A 412 -1.09 -15.15 -10.59
CA GLY A 412 -1.93 -15.78 -9.58
C GLY A 412 -3.27 -15.08 -9.33
N ASP A 413 -3.71 -14.21 -10.23
CA ASP A 413 -4.95 -13.42 -10.09
C ASP A 413 -6.15 -14.02 -10.84
N CYS A 414 -5.93 -15.02 -11.71
CA CYS A 414 -6.97 -15.56 -12.57
C CYS A 414 -8.12 -16.20 -11.78
N GLY A 415 -7.84 -16.94 -10.70
CA GLY A 415 -8.87 -17.59 -9.90
C GLY A 415 -9.71 -16.57 -9.13
N GLU A 416 -9.07 -15.59 -8.49
CA GLU A 416 -9.76 -14.50 -7.80
C GLU A 416 -10.69 -13.71 -8.75
N ALA A 417 -10.25 -13.44 -9.98
CA ALA A 417 -11.09 -12.81 -11.00
C ALA A 417 -12.33 -13.66 -11.36
N VAL A 418 -12.15 -14.98 -11.54
CA VAL A 418 -13.25 -15.92 -11.82
C VAL A 418 -14.24 -15.98 -10.67
N GLU A 419 -13.74 -16.04 -9.43
CA GLU A 419 -14.57 -16.06 -8.24
C GLU A 419 -15.38 -14.77 -8.08
N GLY A 420 -14.73 -13.61 -8.31
CA GLY A 420 -15.40 -12.31 -8.35
C GLY A 420 -16.56 -12.29 -9.33
N MET A 421 -16.34 -12.78 -10.57
CA MET A 421 -17.36 -12.79 -11.63
C MET A 421 -18.55 -13.64 -11.22
N CYS A 422 -18.27 -14.85 -10.76
CA CYS A 422 -19.30 -15.82 -10.45
C CYS A 422 -20.07 -15.45 -9.17
N LYS A 423 -19.41 -14.92 -8.14
CA LYS A 423 -20.09 -14.38 -6.95
C LYS A 423 -20.95 -13.17 -7.26
N GLY A 424 -20.49 -12.29 -8.16
CA GLY A 424 -21.28 -11.16 -8.66
C GLY A 424 -22.58 -11.62 -9.31
N VAL A 425 -22.50 -12.57 -10.25
CA VAL A 425 -23.68 -13.17 -10.90
C VAL A 425 -24.58 -13.91 -9.90
N LEU A 426 -24.02 -14.72 -9.00
CA LEU A 426 -24.80 -15.42 -7.95
C LEU A 426 -25.54 -14.45 -7.03
N SER A 427 -24.95 -13.31 -6.70
CA SER A 427 -25.59 -12.24 -5.93
C SER A 427 -26.79 -11.65 -6.70
N GLN A 428 -26.61 -11.33 -7.98
CA GLN A 428 -27.69 -10.84 -8.84
C GLN A 428 -28.83 -11.86 -8.98
N LEU A 429 -28.51 -13.15 -9.21
CA LEU A 429 -29.51 -14.23 -9.26
C LEU A 429 -30.28 -14.34 -7.96
N SER A 430 -29.59 -14.30 -6.81
CA SER A 430 -30.21 -14.34 -5.48
C SER A 430 -31.09 -13.12 -5.20
N SER A 431 -30.82 -11.98 -5.84
CA SER A 431 -31.68 -10.79 -5.82
C SER A 431 -32.90 -10.87 -6.76
N GLY A 432 -33.09 -12.01 -7.42
CA GLY A 432 -34.22 -12.29 -8.29
C GLY A 432 -34.06 -11.82 -9.74
N LEU A 433 -32.82 -11.56 -10.22
CA LEU A 433 -32.50 -11.09 -11.58
C LEU A 433 -33.42 -11.66 -12.67
N VAL A 434 -33.47 -12.99 -12.79
CA VAL A 434 -34.23 -13.67 -13.86
C VAL A 434 -35.74 -13.49 -13.70
N SER A 435 -36.22 -13.54 -12.46
CA SER A 435 -37.64 -13.33 -12.13
C SER A 435 -38.08 -11.88 -12.36
N ARG A 436 -37.23 -10.88 -12.03
CA ARG A 436 -37.50 -9.45 -12.24
C ARG A 436 -37.74 -9.12 -13.72
N HIS A 437 -37.00 -9.79 -14.61
CA HIS A 437 -37.15 -9.66 -16.05
C HIS A 437 -38.13 -10.66 -16.68
N ASN A 438 -38.85 -11.45 -15.87
CA ASN A 438 -39.82 -12.45 -16.33
C ASN A 438 -39.25 -13.38 -17.43
N GLY A 439 -37.99 -13.79 -17.27
CA GLY A 439 -37.27 -14.65 -18.21
C GLY A 439 -36.85 -13.99 -19.53
N ALA A 440 -36.99 -12.67 -19.70
CA ALA A 440 -36.50 -11.96 -20.88
C ALA A 440 -34.96 -11.97 -20.89
N LEU A 441 -34.36 -12.59 -21.91
CA LEU A 441 -32.92 -12.88 -21.91
C LEU A 441 -32.03 -11.62 -21.99
N LEU A 442 -32.33 -10.66 -22.87
CA LEU A 442 -31.40 -9.54 -23.16
C LEU A 442 -31.15 -8.60 -21.96
N PRO A 443 -32.15 -8.20 -21.16
CA PRO A 443 -31.93 -7.36 -19.98
C PRO A 443 -31.21 -8.12 -18.86
N ILE A 444 -31.40 -9.45 -18.79
CA ILE A 444 -30.63 -10.31 -17.88
C ILE A 444 -29.16 -10.32 -18.27
N LEU A 445 -28.87 -10.47 -19.57
CA LEU A 445 -27.49 -10.42 -20.08
C LEU A 445 -26.86 -9.04 -19.84
N ASP A 446 -27.61 -7.94 -19.97
CA ASP A 446 -27.12 -6.58 -19.69
C ASP A 446 -26.72 -6.39 -18.21
N GLU A 447 -27.53 -6.88 -17.26
CA GLU A 447 -27.18 -6.82 -15.84
C GLU A 447 -25.97 -7.71 -15.50
N ILE A 448 -25.88 -8.90 -16.10
CA ILE A 448 -24.72 -9.79 -15.94
C ILE A 448 -23.46 -9.16 -16.52
N GLU A 449 -23.53 -8.62 -17.73
CA GLU A 449 -22.43 -7.93 -18.41
C GLU A 449 -21.91 -6.76 -17.56
N SER A 450 -22.81 -5.91 -17.07
CA SER A 450 -22.43 -4.80 -16.19
C SER A 450 -21.76 -5.27 -14.90
N GLY A 451 -22.15 -6.44 -14.36
CA GLY A 451 -21.49 -7.02 -13.18
C GLY A 451 -20.09 -7.57 -13.49
N ILE A 452 -19.89 -8.11 -14.69
CA ILE A 452 -18.60 -8.64 -15.13
C ILE A 452 -17.63 -7.50 -15.50
N GLU A 453 -18.11 -6.39 -16.07
CA GLU A 453 -17.28 -5.23 -16.44
C GLU A 453 -16.54 -4.59 -15.25
N GLU A 454 -17.09 -4.71 -14.03
CA GLU A 454 -16.45 -4.23 -12.80
C GLU A 454 -15.22 -5.06 -12.41
N ILE A 455 -15.07 -6.26 -12.98
CA ILE A 455 -13.97 -7.18 -12.71
C ILE A 455 -12.96 -7.00 -13.83
N GLY A 456 -11.99 -6.11 -13.55
CA GLY A 456 -10.91 -5.79 -14.49
C GLY A 456 -10.02 -6.99 -14.86
N GLY A 457 -8.87 -6.69 -15.46
CA GLY A 457 -7.92 -7.73 -15.89
C GLY A 457 -8.26 -8.35 -17.25
N THR A 458 -7.36 -9.21 -17.74
CA THR A 458 -7.41 -9.68 -19.13
C THR A 458 -8.56 -10.67 -19.36
N LEU A 459 -8.80 -11.59 -18.42
CA LEU A 459 -9.89 -12.55 -18.53
C LEU A 459 -11.25 -11.86 -18.49
N GLY A 460 -11.47 -10.95 -17.53
CA GLY A 460 -12.68 -10.14 -17.44
C GLY A 460 -12.98 -9.41 -18.75
N ALA A 461 -11.99 -8.71 -19.32
CA ALA A 461 -12.13 -8.03 -20.60
C ALA A 461 -12.51 -8.98 -21.77
N ILE A 462 -11.89 -10.17 -21.85
CA ILE A 462 -12.21 -11.15 -22.89
C ILE A 462 -13.66 -11.62 -22.76
N ILE A 463 -14.10 -11.96 -21.55
CA ILE A 463 -15.46 -12.42 -21.29
C ILE A 463 -16.47 -11.31 -21.52
N SER A 464 -16.22 -10.08 -21.05
CA SER A 464 -17.08 -8.91 -21.31
C SER A 464 -17.22 -8.64 -22.80
N ILE A 465 -16.13 -8.63 -23.58
CA ILE A 465 -16.21 -8.39 -25.03
C ILE A 465 -17.02 -9.49 -25.72
N LEU A 466 -16.80 -10.76 -25.36
CA LEU A 466 -17.54 -11.87 -25.94
C LEU A 466 -19.04 -11.76 -25.62
N LEU A 467 -19.38 -11.53 -24.35
CA LEU A 467 -20.74 -11.42 -23.87
C LEU A 467 -21.45 -10.19 -24.48
N ALA A 468 -20.83 -9.01 -24.43
CA ALA A 468 -21.35 -7.78 -25.02
C ALA A 468 -21.61 -7.94 -26.54
N SER A 469 -20.66 -8.56 -27.24
CA SER A 469 -20.81 -8.81 -28.67
C SER A 469 -21.92 -9.83 -28.98
N TRP A 470 -22.09 -10.84 -28.13
CA TRP A 470 -23.16 -11.83 -28.25
C TRP A 470 -24.54 -11.19 -27.98
N THR A 471 -24.66 -10.46 -26.87
CA THR A 471 -25.86 -9.72 -26.48
C THR A 471 -26.24 -8.69 -27.54
N SER A 472 -25.28 -7.96 -28.11
CA SER A 472 -25.53 -6.97 -29.18
C SER A 472 -26.05 -7.61 -30.47
N ASP A 473 -25.48 -8.74 -30.90
CA ASP A 473 -25.97 -9.47 -32.08
C ASP A 473 -27.40 -10.01 -31.85
N LEU A 474 -27.68 -10.55 -30.66
CA LEU A 474 -29.02 -11.00 -30.29
C LEU A 474 -30.02 -9.84 -30.24
N LYS A 475 -29.64 -8.68 -29.68
CA LYS A 475 -30.45 -7.45 -29.68
C LYS A 475 -30.80 -7.03 -31.11
N ASN A 476 -29.81 -6.99 -32.00
CA ASN A 476 -30.04 -6.60 -33.39
C ASN A 476 -30.91 -7.60 -34.14
N THR A 477 -30.71 -8.89 -33.91
CA THR A 477 -31.54 -9.96 -34.49
C THR A 477 -32.98 -9.85 -34.01
N TYR A 478 -33.19 -9.66 -32.70
CA TYR A 478 -34.52 -9.53 -32.10
C TYR A 478 -35.24 -8.23 -32.51
N ARG A 479 -34.50 -7.13 -32.74
CA ARG A 479 -35.08 -5.89 -33.32
C ARG A 479 -35.56 -6.11 -34.75
N ALA A 480 -34.87 -6.93 -35.52
CA ALA A 480 -35.25 -7.25 -36.89
C ALA A 480 -36.44 -8.22 -36.95
N ASP A 481 -36.53 -9.16 -36.00
CA ASP A 481 -37.65 -10.08 -35.85
C ASP A 481 -37.97 -10.33 -34.37
N SER A 482 -39.04 -9.68 -33.87
CA SER A 482 -39.48 -9.83 -32.48
C SER A 482 -40.23 -11.15 -32.20
N SER A 483 -40.47 -11.96 -33.24
CA SER A 483 -41.02 -13.32 -33.10
C SER A 483 -39.95 -14.41 -32.95
N LEU A 484 -38.67 -14.01 -32.99
CA LEU A 484 -37.51 -14.88 -32.84
C LEU A 484 -37.63 -15.74 -31.56
N LYS A 485 -37.62 -17.06 -31.75
CA LYS A 485 -37.44 -18.02 -30.67
C LYS A 485 -35.96 -18.20 -30.42
N PHE A 486 -35.55 -18.17 -29.16
CA PHE A 486 -34.18 -18.47 -28.79
C PHE A 486 -33.98 -19.98 -28.72
N ASP A 487 -33.05 -20.50 -29.51
CA ASP A 487 -32.64 -21.89 -29.55
C ASP A 487 -31.11 -21.98 -29.75
N GLU A 488 -30.58 -23.21 -29.80
CA GLU A 488 -29.14 -23.47 -29.93
C GLU A 488 -28.56 -22.92 -31.25
N HIS A 489 -29.35 -22.86 -32.32
CA HIS A 489 -28.90 -22.29 -33.61
C HIS A 489 -28.77 -20.77 -33.54
N VAL A 490 -29.74 -20.09 -32.93
CA VAL A 490 -29.68 -18.64 -32.71
C VAL A 490 -28.52 -18.30 -31.78
N ALA A 491 -28.37 -19.04 -30.68
CA ALA A 491 -27.26 -18.88 -29.74
C ALA A 491 -25.91 -19.07 -30.42
N GLY A 492 -25.77 -20.14 -31.22
CA GLY A 492 -24.54 -20.49 -31.94
C GLY A 492 -24.14 -19.47 -32.99
N ARG A 493 -25.06 -19.04 -33.85
CA ARG A 493 -24.79 -18.01 -34.87
C ARG A 493 -24.26 -16.73 -34.21
N SER A 494 -24.94 -16.26 -33.17
CA SER A 494 -24.52 -15.07 -32.44
C SER A 494 -23.18 -15.30 -31.73
N ALA A 495 -22.91 -16.50 -31.20
CA ALA A 495 -21.65 -16.83 -30.55
C ALA A 495 -20.47 -16.84 -31.55
N GLY A 496 -20.67 -17.37 -32.77
CA GLY A 496 -19.69 -17.29 -33.84
C GLY A 496 -19.39 -15.85 -34.28
N GLN A 497 -20.40 -14.97 -34.33
CA GLN A 497 -20.20 -13.55 -34.61
C GLN A 497 -19.46 -12.83 -33.47
N ALA A 498 -19.79 -13.16 -32.22
CA ALA A 498 -19.13 -12.64 -31.04
C ALA A 498 -17.66 -13.04 -30.98
N LEU A 499 -17.35 -14.31 -31.30
CA LEU A 499 -15.97 -14.80 -31.40
C LEU A 499 -15.17 -14.04 -32.46
N LYS A 500 -15.73 -13.86 -33.66
CA LYS A 500 -15.07 -13.08 -34.73
C LYS A 500 -14.73 -11.67 -34.28
N ASN A 501 -15.65 -11.02 -33.56
CA ASN A 501 -15.43 -9.69 -33.01
C ASN A 501 -14.33 -9.70 -31.95
N LEU A 502 -14.38 -10.62 -30.99
CA LEU A 502 -13.34 -10.80 -29.97
C LEU A 502 -11.95 -11.00 -30.60
N GLN A 503 -11.85 -11.82 -31.65
CA GLN A 503 -10.61 -12.09 -32.39
C GLN A 503 -10.00 -10.87 -33.11
N THR A 504 -10.73 -9.76 -33.20
CA THR A 504 -10.18 -8.46 -33.67
C THR A 504 -9.43 -7.71 -32.57
N TYR A 505 -9.78 -7.95 -31.31
CA TYR A 505 -9.18 -7.29 -30.14
C TYR A 505 -8.05 -8.10 -29.52
N THR A 506 -8.00 -9.42 -29.78
CA THR A 506 -6.92 -10.29 -29.30
C THR A 506 -6.25 -11.08 -30.43
N PRO A 507 -4.91 -11.17 -30.46
CA PRO A 507 -4.20 -12.04 -31.39
C PRO A 507 -4.23 -13.53 -30.99
N ALA A 508 -4.69 -13.86 -29.76
CA ALA A 508 -4.68 -15.22 -29.25
C ALA A 508 -5.60 -16.15 -30.08
N ARG A 509 -5.11 -17.36 -30.35
CA ARG A 509 -5.79 -18.41 -31.14
C ARG A 509 -5.61 -19.76 -30.45
N VAL A 510 -6.31 -20.77 -30.95
CA VAL A 510 -6.10 -22.17 -30.53
C VAL A 510 -4.62 -22.55 -30.74
N GLY A 511 -4.05 -23.25 -29.76
CA GLY A 511 -2.62 -23.51 -29.64
C GLY A 511 -1.86 -22.41 -28.91
N GLY A 512 -2.55 -21.36 -28.43
CA GLY A 512 -1.95 -20.21 -27.77
C GLY A 512 -1.72 -20.39 -26.27
N ARG A 513 -2.34 -21.42 -25.67
CA ARG A 513 -2.44 -21.68 -24.24
C ARG A 513 -3.07 -20.49 -23.50
N THR A 514 -4.35 -20.27 -23.79
CA THR A 514 -5.18 -19.20 -23.23
C THR A 514 -6.63 -19.67 -23.15
N VAL A 515 -7.50 -18.86 -22.55
CA VAL A 515 -8.97 -19.03 -22.60
C VAL A 515 -9.51 -19.22 -24.03
N MET A 516 -8.81 -18.72 -25.06
CA MET A 516 -9.20 -18.89 -26.46
C MET A 516 -9.14 -20.35 -26.93
N ASP A 517 -8.32 -21.20 -26.31
CA ASP A 517 -8.28 -22.64 -26.58
C ASP A 517 -9.58 -23.33 -26.21
N THR A 518 -10.39 -22.72 -25.33
CA THR A 518 -11.73 -23.19 -24.94
C THR A 518 -12.83 -22.46 -25.70
N LEU A 519 -12.74 -21.13 -25.80
CA LEU A 519 -13.80 -20.31 -26.41
C LEU A 519 -13.90 -20.51 -27.92
N ILE A 520 -12.78 -20.67 -28.64
CA ILE A 520 -12.81 -20.87 -30.09
C ILE A 520 -13.52 -22.18 -30.44
N PRO A 521 -13.11 -23.36 -29.94
CA PRO A 521 -13.80 -24.61 -30.26
C PRO A 521 -15.27 -24.61 -29.82
N PHE A 522 -15.59 -23.98 -28.68
CA PHE A 522 -16.96 -23.84 -28.20
C PHE A 522 -17.83 -23.06 -29.21
N CYS A 523 -17.45 -21.82 -29.52
CA CYS A 523 -18.25 -20.94 -30.37
C CYS A 523 -18.33 -21.44 -31.82
N GLU A 524 -17.24 -22.00 -32.37
CA GLU A 524 -17.24 -22.59 -33.73
C GLU A 524 -18.18 -23.80 -33.79
N THR A 525 -18.05 -24.75 -32.85
CA THR A 525 -18.90 -25.94 -32.81
C THR A 525 -20.37 -25.59 -32.61
N LEU A 526 -20.69 -24.67 -31.70
CA LEU A 526 -22.07 -24.23 -31.48
C LEU A 526 -22.64 -23.52 -32.72
N SER A 527 -21.84 -22.68 -33.39
CA SER A 527 -22.26 -21.98 -34.60
C SER A 527 -22.49 -22.91 -35.79
N GLU A 528 -21.71 -23.98 -35.92
CA GLU A 528 -21.78 -24.91 -37.05
C GLU A 528 -22.85 -25.98 -36.86
N GLN A 529 -22.96 -26.52 -35.65
CA GLN A 529 -23.78 -27.70 -35.37
C GLN A 529 -25.10 -27.35 -34.69
N GLY A 530 -25.16 -26.21 -33.98
CA GLY A 530 -26.30 -25.86 -33.14
C GLY A 530 -26.57 -26.90 -32.05
N ASP A 531 -25.51 -27.48 -31.48
CA ASP A 531 -25.58 -28.50 -30.42
C ASP A 531 -24.70 -28.03 -29.24
N LEU A 532 -25.35 -27.68 -28.12
CA LEU A 532 -24.66 -27.16 -26.93
C LEU A 532 -23.76 -28.22 -26.29
N LYS A 533 -24.19 -29.48 -26.25
CA LYS A 533 -23.41 -30.57 -25.64
C LYS A 533 -22.14 -30.84 -26.43
N ALA A 534 -22.24 -30.85 -27.77
CA ALA A 534 -21.08 -31.00 -28.64
C ALA A 534 -20.10 -29.83 -28.44
N ALA A 535 -20.61 -28.60 -28.38
CA ALA A 535 -19.80 -27.41 -28.16
C ALA A 535 -19.06 -27.44 -26.80
N VAL A 536 -19.76 -27.80 -25.71
CA VAL A 536 -19.14 -27.95 -24.38
C VAL A 536 -18.08 -29.06 -24.38
N THR A 537 -18.34 -30.16 -25.10
CA THR A 537 -17.36 -31.25 -25.23
C THR A 537 -16.08 -30.79 -25.92
N GLU A 538 -16.17 -30.00 -27.00
CA GLU A 538 -14.98 -29.44 -27.67
C GLU A 538 -14.29 -28.35 -26.84
N ALA A 539 -15.05 -27.57 -26.06
CA ALA A 539 -14.51 -26.61 -25.10
C ALA A 539 -13.60 -27.30 -24.06
N ILE A 540 -14.08 -28.40 -23.46
CA ILE A 540 -13.33 -29.20 -22.47
C ILE A 540 -12.09 -29.81 -23.10
N LYS A 541 -12.21 -30.40 -24.30
CA LYS A 541 -11.03 -30.92 -25.03
C LYS A 541 -10.02 -29.80 -25.32
N GLY A 542 -10.50 -28.60 -25.63
CA GLY A 542 -9.68 -27.42 -25.82
C GLY A 542 -8.88 -27.06 -24.58
N ALA A 543 -9.56 -26.93 -23.43
CA ALA A 543 -8.92 -26.70 -22.14
C ALA A 543 -7.93 -27.81 -21.77
N ASP A 544 -8.31 -29.08 -21.90
CA ASP A 544 -7.45 -30.22 -21.55
C ASP A 544 -6.16 -30.24 -22.40
N LYS A 545 -6.24 -29.86 -23.68
CA LYS A 545 -5.06 -29.78 -24.58
C LYS A 545 -4.05 -28.71 -24.18
N THR A 546 -4.42 -27.75 -23.34
CA THR A 546 -3.50 -26.72 -22.86
C THR A 546 -2.48 -27.26 -21.85
N GLU A 547 -2.75 -28.43 -21.27
CA GLU A 547 -1.81 -29.14 -20.39
C GLU A 547 -0.55 -29.52 -21.18
N GLY A 548 0.63 -29.19 -20.64
CA GLY A 548 1.90 -29.44 -21.34
C GLY A 548 2.14 -28.58 -22.59
N MET A 549 1.23 -27.66 -22.95
CA MET A 549 1.38 -26.83 -24.14
C MET A 549 2.35 -25.66 -23.88
N PRO A 550 3.25 -25.32 -24.83
CA PRO A 550 4.06 -24.11 -24.72
C PRO A 550 3.17 -22.87 -24.86
N ALA A 551 3.35 -21.90 -23.97
CA ALA A 551 2.61 -20.64 -24.05
C ALA A 551 3.14 -19.75 -25.17
N VAL A 552 2.22 -19.24 -26.00
CA VAL A 552 2.54 -18.30 -27.09
C VAL A 552 2.09 -16.88 -26.73
N TYR A 553 1.09 -16.74 -25.86
CA TYR A 553 0.52 -15.47 -25.43
C TYR A 553 0.44 -15.36 -23.91
N GLY A 554 0.25 -14.15 -23.42
CA GLY A 554 0.06 -13.87 -22.00
C GLY A 554 1.35 -13.99 -21.17
N ARG A 555 1.20 -13.86 -19.84
CA ARG A 555 2.32 -13.89 -18.87
C ARG A 555 3.00 -15.26 -18.79
N ALA A 556 2.30 -16.32 -19.18
CA ALA A 556 2.84 -17.68 -19.31
C ALA A 556 4.02 -17.79 -20.29
N THR A 557 4.20 -16.83 -21.20
CA THR A 557 5.37 -16.78 -22.08
C THR A 557 6.69 -16.47 -21.32
N TYR A 558 6.62 -15.84 -20.14
CA TYR A 558 7.81 -15.42 -19.38
C TYR A 558 8.44 -16.55 -18.56
N VAL A 559 7.72 -17.66 -18.37
CA VAL A 559 8.10 -18.76 -17.46
C VAL A 559 9.03 -19.80 -18.13
N GLY A 560 9.49 -19.54 -19.37
CA GLY A 560 10.21 -20.46 -20.26
C GLY A 560 11.20 -21.44 -19.62
N ASP A 561 11.31 -22.65 -20.20
CA ASP A 561 12.16 -23.82 -19.88
C ASP A 561 12.30 -24.25 -18.40
N LYS A 562 11.78 -23.50 -17.43
CA LYS A 562 11.95 -23.75 -15.98
C LYS A 562 11.00 -24.79 -15.41
N ILE A 563 9.96 -25.15 -16.15
CA ILE A 563 8.99 -26.18 -15.77
C ILE A 563 9.13 -27.30 -16.79
N SER A 564 9.34 -28.53 -16.31
CA SER A 564 9.38 -29.69 -17.20
C SER A 564 8.03 -29.80 -17.91
N GLU A 565 8.00 -30.13 -19.21
CA GLU A 565 6.74 -30.27 -19.97
C GLU A 565 5.73 -31.21 -19.30
N LYS A 566 6.17 -32.08 -18.39
CA LYS A 566 5.34 -33.04 -17.64
C LYS A 566 4.65 -32.48 -16.40
N ASP A 567 5.02 -31.28 -15.94
CA ASP A 567 4.51 -30.67 -14.70
C ASP A 567 3.73 -29.36 -14.96
N VAL A 568 3.41 -29.09 -16.23
CA VAL A 568 2.72 -27.88 -16.68
C VAL A 568 1.20 -28.10 -16.60
N PRO A 569 0.46 -27.53 -15.61
CA PRO A 569 -0.99 -27.62 -15.56
C PRO A 569 -1.66 -26.97 -16.78
N ARG A 570 -2.95 -27.26 -16.92
CA ARG A 570 -3.86 -26.60 -17.87
C ARG A 570 -3.81 -25.08 -17.69
N ASP A 571 -4.07 -24.36 -18.76
CA ASP A 571 -4.23 -22.91 -18.72
C ASP A 571 -5.39 -22.54 -17.77
N PRO A 572 -5.16 -21.68 -16.77
CA PRO A 572 -6.17 -21.29 -15.78
C PRO A 572 -7.43 -20.69 -16.42
N GLY A 573 -7.27 -19.83 -17.43
CA GLY A 573 -8.39 -19.21 -18.14
C GLY A 573 -9.20 -20.20 -18.97
N ALA A 574 -8.53 -21.10 -19.71
CA ALA A 574 -9.16 -22.17 -20.46
C ALA A 574 -9.92 -23.13 -19.55
N TYR A 575 -9.30 -23.54 -18.45
CA TYR A 575 -9.95 -24.41 -17.47
C TYR A 575 -11.17 -23.75 -16.85
N ALA A 576 -11.06 -22.48 -16.40
CA ALA A 576 -12.18 -21.73 -15.84
C ALA A 576 -13.37 -21.65 -16.80
N ALA A 577 -13.13 -21.30 -18.07
CA ALA A 577 -14.18 -21.26 -19.08
C ALA A 577 -14.80 -22.64 -19.32
N SER A 578 -14.00 -23.71 -19.34
CA SER A 578 -14.50 -25.07 -19.54
C SER A 578 -15.39 -25.55 -18.39
N VAL A 579 -15.01 -25.23 -17.14
CA VAL A 579 -15.78 -25.55 -15.93
C VAL A 579 -17.11 -24.78 -15.94
N PHE A 580 -17.08 -23.49 -16.26
CA PHE A 580 -18.29 -22.68 -16.37
C PHE A 580 -19.25 -23.24 -17.43
N LEU A 581 -18.74 -23.56 -18.63
CA LEU A 581 -19.54 -24.10 -19.73
C LEU A 581 -20.11 -25.50 -19.42
N GLN A 582 -19.34 -26.35 -18.75
CA GLN A 582 -19.81 -27.65 -18.27
C GLN A 582 -20.91 -27.50 -17.21
N GLY A 583 -20.71 -26.61 -16.23
CA GLY A 583 -21.72 -26.32 -15.21
C GLY A 583 -23.01 -25.74 -15.80
N LEU A 584 -22.90 -24.90 -16.84
CA LEU A 584 -24.04 -24.38 -17.59
C LEU A 584 -24.84 -25.51 -18.25
N TRP A 585 -24.15 -26.42 -18.95
CA TRP A 585 -24.79 -27.60 -19.56
C TRP A 585 -25.42 -28.51 -18.52
N ASP A 586 -24.76 -28.76 -17.40
CA ASP A 586 -25.29 -29.61 -16.33
C ASP A 586 -26.58 -29.07 -15.72
N GLY A 587 -26.73 -27.74 -15.63
CA GLY A 587 -27.97 -27.12 -15.18
C GLY A 587 -29.09 -27.11 -16.24
N LEU A 588 -28.77 -27.34 -17.51
CA LEU A 588 -29.72 -27.38 -18.64
C LEU A 588 -30.15 -28.79 -19.03
N LYS A 589 -29.26 -29.80 -18.95
CA LYS A 589 -29.45 -31.14 -19.53
C LYS A 589 -30.66 -31.92 -19.02
N ASP A 590 -31.12 -31.64 -17.80
CA ASP A 590 -32.27 -32.31 -17.19
C ASP A 590 -33.60 -31.56 -17.44
N LYS A 591 -33.55 -30.45 -18.19
CA LYS A 591 -34.67 -29.53 -18.48
C LYS A 591 -34.87 -29.26 -19.98
N LEU A 592 -33.92 -29.65 -20.83
CA LEU A 592 -34.00 -29.74 -22.29
C LEU A 592 -34.54 -31.12 -22.70
#